data_AF-A0A0R3R4Y1-F1
#
_entry.id   AF-A0A0R3R4Y1-F1
#
_cell.length_a   1.000
_cell.length_b   1.000
_cell.length_c   1.000
_cell.angle_alpha   90.00
_cell.angle_beta   90.00
_cell.angle_gamma   90.00
#
_symmetry.space_group_name_H-M   'P 1'
#
loop_
_entity.id
_entity.type
_entity.pdbx_description
1 polymer ?
#
loop_
_entity_poly.entity_id
_entity_poly.type
_entity_poly.pdbx_seq_one_letter_code
_entity_poly.pdbx_strand_id
1 'polypeptide(L)'
;MSSSKAKWDSLRSRWNVFRSYSHEYHFNNELTPWMVKTLLILKFLIFVVSHLFLIIGAAISKLVVILLATNIELKSSGSSFEKKCHVGEEKARSTEVTVSVVCALWLIQNIPDVMAIIQSLYRIYKYPKERKGAALTLFMMECSRSMGMAILFFHVFPSLDPLYCLILSVYVVFMPLYLKIKELIHCSFNPIWSLKKRLKLLLHSCSYSVLFLVVFASCYMWSVSAVPFFKYIALPLGLILSSFGFWDLWINEGHCMSSYHYLYQVCE
;
A
#
# COMPACT_ATOMS: atom_id res chain seq x y z
N MET A 1 -18.79 -12.53 33.72
CA MET A 1 -17.53 -13.07 33.13
C MET A 1 -17.70 -13.86 31.81
N SER A 2 -18.92 -13.94 31.24
CA SER A 2 -19.24 -14.76 30.03
C SER A 2 -19.22 -13.97 28.70
N SER A 3 -19.40 -12.65 28.74
CA SER A 3 -19.59 -11.81 27.54
C SER A 3 -18.35 -11.65 26.64
N SER A 4 -17.14 -11.60 27.21
CA SER A 4 -15.92 -11.39 26.43
C SER A 4 -15.53 -12.62 25.60
N LYS A 5 -15.73 -13.83 26.14
CA LYS A 5 -15.44 -15.09 25.45
C LYS A 5 -16.35 -15.26 24.23
N ALA A 6 -17.65 -15.00 24.40
CA ALA A 6 -18.62 -15.02 23.30
C ALA A 6 -18.31 -13.98 22.20
N LYS A 7 -17.84 -12.78 22.57
CA LYS A 7 -17.42 -11.74 21.62
C LYS A 7 -16.15 -12.15 20.85
N TRP A 8 -15.18 -12.77 21.53
CA TRP A 8 -13.97 -13.30 20.89
C TRP A 8 -14.24 -14.51 20.00
N ASP A 9 -15.16 -15.40 20.40
CA ASP A 9 -15.57 -16.55 19.60
C ASP A 9 -16.42 -16.11 18.37
N SER A 10 -17.23 -15.06 18.52
CA SER A 10 -17.94 -14.38 17.43
C SER A 10 -16.98 -13.73 16.42
N LEU A 11 -15.95 -13.03 16.89
CA LEU A 11 -14.92 -12.44 16.04
C LEU A 11 -14.07 -13.51 15.32
N ARG A 12 -13.67 -14.57 16.03
CA ARG A 12 -12.98 -15.73 15.46
C ARG A 12 -13.85 -16.46 14.44
N SER A 13 -15.16 -16.53 14.67
CA SER A 13 -16.16 -17.07 13.73
C SER A 13 -16.29 -16.22 12.47
N ARG A 14 -16.27 -14.88 12.58
CA ARG A 14 -16.33 -13.94 11.43
C ARG A 14 -15.06 -13.94 10.57
N TRP A 15 -13.89 -14.19 11.16
CA TRP A 15 -12.59 -14.11 10.47
C TRP A 15 -12.10 -15.42 9.83
N ASN A 16 -12.84 -16.52 9.96
CA ASN A 16 -12.51 -17.76 9.28
C ASN A 16 -12.88 -17.66 7.79
N VAL A 17 -11.96 -17.14 6.98
CA VAL A 17 -12.05 -17.02 5.51
C VAL A 17 -12.37 -18.36 4.82
N PHE A 18 -12.08 -19.49 5.49
CA PHE A 18 -12.34 -20.83 4.98
C PHE A 18 -13.73 -21.38 5.31
N ARG A 19 -14.55 -20.68 6.11
CA ARG A 19 -15.93 -21.09 6.34
C ARG A 19 -16.71 -20.83 5.05
N SER A 20 -17.18 -21.88 4.37
CA SER A 20 -18.29 -21.72 3.45
C SER A 20 -19.44 -21.13 4.26
N TYR A 21 -19.93 -19.94 3.88
CA TYR A 21 -21.27 -19.54 4.25
C TYR A 21 -22.19 -20.70 3.86
N SER A 22 -22.77 -21.39 4.83
CA SER A 22 -23.96 -22.18 4.57
C SER A 22 -25.01 -21.14 4.18
N HIS A 23 -25.27 -21.00 2.89
CA HIS A 23 -26.54 -20.46 2.44
C HIS A 23 -27.61 -21.43 2.97
N GLU A 24 -28.06 -21.21 4.19
CA GLU A 24 -29.30 -21.80 4.67
C GLU A 24 -30.41 -21.09 3.89
N TYR A 25 -30.84 -21.72 2.81
CA TYR A 25 -32.24 -22.06 2.57
C TYR A 25 -32.27 -22.93 1.30
N HIS A 26 -32.74 -24.17 1.43
CA HIS A 26 -32.87 -25.20 0.40
C HIS A 26 -31.58 -25.76 -0.19
N PHE A 27 -30.96 -26.73 0.49
CA PHE A 27 -30.53 -27.98 -0.16
C PHE A 27 -30.29 -29.03 0.92
N ASN A 28 -31.25 -29.96 1.05
CA ASN A 28 -30.98 -31.27 1.61
C ASN A 28 -29.94 -31.95 0.72
N ASN A 29 -28.72 -32.15 1.24
CA ASN A 29 -28.00 -33.42 1.11
C ASN A 29 -26.70 -33.36 1.92
N GLU A 30 -26.50 -34.41 2.69
CA GLU A 30 -25.34 -34.72 3.52
C GLU A 30 -24.04 -34.68 2.69
N LEU A 31 -23.30 -33.56 2.72
CA LEU A 31 -21.94 -33.57 2.22
C LEU A 31 -21.12 -34.50 3.11
N THR A 32 -20.61 -35.59 2.51
CA THR A 32 -19.73 -36.52 3.23
C THR A 32 -18.47 -35.78 3.74
N PRO A 33 -17.90 -36.19 4.88
CA PRO A 33 -16.74 -35.50 5.50
C PRO A 33 -15.54 -35.35 4.55
N TRP A 34 -15.38 -36.29 3.61
CA TRP A 34 -14.33 -36.24 2.60
C TRP A 34 -14.57 -35.13 1.56
N MET A 35 -15.82 -34.92 1.13
CA MET A 35 -16.17 -33.82 0.21
C MET A 35 -15.91 -32.45 0.83
N VAL A 36 -16.23 -32.26 2.12
CA VAL A 36 -15.94 -31.03 2.85
C VAL A 36 -14.43 -30.80 2.97
N LYS A 37 -13.66 -31.85 3.27
CA LYS A 37 -12.18 -31.78 3.34
C LYS A 37 -11.58 -31.44 1.97
N THR A 38 -12.07 -32.04 0.90
CA THR A 38 -11.64 -31.75 -0.48
C THR A 38 -11.97 -30.31 -0.89
N LEU A 39 -13.16 -29.80 -0.54
CA LEU A 39 -13.54 -28.39 -0.76
C LEU A 39 -12.66 -27.41 0.00
N LEU A 40 -12.30 -27.71 1.26
CA LEU A 40 -11.38 -26.90 2.06
C LEU A 40 -9.97 -26.87 1.45
N ILE A 41 -9.45 -28.02 1.03
CA ILE A 41 -8.15 -28.13 0.35
C ILE A 41 -8.17 -27.34 -0.95
N LEU A 42 -9.23 -27.47 -1.75
CA LEU A 42 -9.37 -26.74 -3.01
C LEU A 42 -9.46 -25.23 -2.78
N LYS A 43 -10.23 -24.77 -1.79
CA LYS A 43 -10.28 -23.35 -1.41
C LYS A 43 -8.93 -22.82 -0.97
N PHE A 44 -8.19 -23.59 -0.18
CA PHE A 44 -6.85 -23.21 0.25
C PHE A 44 -5.89 -23.15 -0.95
N LEU A 45 -5.95 -24.13 -1.85
CA LEU A 45 -5.14 -24.15 -3.06
C LEU A 45 -5.45 -22.95 -3.96
N ILE A 46 -6.73 -22.67 -4.22
CA ILE A 46 -7.16 -21.49 -4.99
C ILE A 46 -6.66 -20.21 -4.32
N PHE A 47 -6.79 -20.10 -2.99
CA PHE A 47 -6.29 -18.96 -2.25
C PHE A 47 -4.77 -18.79 -2.41
N VAL A 48 -3.99 -19.85 -2.21
CA VAL A 48 -2.52 -19.81 -2.34
C VAL A 48 -2.11 -19.45 -3.76
N VAL A 49 -2.69 -20.12 -4.76
CA VAL A 49 -2.39 -19.87 -6.18
C VAL A 49 -2.75 -18.43 -6.55
N SER A 50 -3.94 -17.95 -6.18
CA SER A 50 -4.36 -16.57 -6.42
C SER A 50 -3.42 -15.57 -5.74
N HIS A 51 -3.01 -15.84 -4.50
CA HIS A 51 -2.11 -14.98 -3.76
C HIS A 51 -0.72 -14.92 -4.38
N LEU A 52 -0.18 -16.06 -4.86
CA LEU A 52 1.08 -16.11 -5.58
C LEU A 52 1.00 -15.34 -6.90
N PHE A 53 -0.06 -15.53 -7.68
CA PHE A 53 -0.29 -14.75 -8.91
C PHE A 53 -0.41 -13.25 -8.64
N LEU A 54 -1.09 -12.86 -7.56
CA LEU A 54 -1.19 -11.46 -7.15
C LEU A 54 0.17 -10.88 -6.76
N ILE A 55 0.97 -11.58 -5.96
CA ILE A 55 2.30 -11.12 -5.55
C ILE A 55 3.22 -11.00 -6.76
N ILE A 56 3.30 -12.03 -7.60
CA ILE A 56 4.17 -12.05 -8.77
C ILE A 56 3.72 -11.00 -9.79
N GLY A 57 2.41 -10.92 -10.07
CA GLY A 57 1.84 -9.93 -10.96
C GLY A 57 2.08 -8.50 -10.49
N ALA A 58 1.92 -8.23 -9.18
CA ALA A 58 2.22 -6.93 -8.60
C ALA A 58 3.72 -6.59 -8.67
N ALA A 59 4.60 -7.57 -8.41
CA ALA A 59 6.05 -7.39 -8.51
C ALA A 59 6.47 -7.05 -9.95
N ILE A 60 6.03 -7.85 -10.93
CA ILE A 60 6.33 -7.64 -12.35
C ILE A 60 5.78 -6.29 -12.82
N SER A 61 4.52 -5.97 -12.49
CA SER A 61 3.91 -4.69 -12.87
C SER A 61 4.69 -3.51 -12.31
N LYS A 62 5.09 -3.56 -11.04
CA LYS A 62 5.92 -2.51 -10.43
C LYS A 62 7.28 -2.39 -11.09
N LEU A 63 7.95 -3.50 -11.41
CA LEU A 63 9.23 -3.49 -12.11
C LEU A 63 9.10 -2.83 -13.50
N VAL A 64 8.06 -3.16 -14.25
CA VAL A 64 7.77 -2.55 -15.56
C VAL A 64 7.58 -1.03 -15.40
N VAL A 65 6.75 -0.59 -14.46
CA VAL A 65 6.52 0.84 -14.23
C VAL A 65 7.79 1.57 -13.81
N ILE A 66 8.61 0.98 -12.92
CA ILE A 66 9.90 1.55 -12.52
C ILE A 66 10.81 1.67 -13.75
N LEU A 67 10.92 0.62 -14.56
CA LEU A 67 11.74 0.62 -15.77
C LEU A 67 11.28 1.72 -16.72
N LEU A 68 9.98 1.86 -16.99
CA LEU A 68 9.44 2.94 -17.83
C LEU A 68 9.79 4.31 -17.24
N ALA A 69 9.58 4.50 -15.93
CA ALA A 69 9.80 5.79 -15.27
C ALA A 69 11.28 6.22 -15.29
N THR A 70 12.20 5.29 -15.01
CA THR A 70 13.65 5.55 -15.04
C THR A 70 14.20 5.79 -16.45
N ASN A 71 13.41 5.49 -17.48
CA ASN A 71 13.77 5.62 -18.88
C ASN A 71 13.29 6.95 -19.52
N ILE A 72 12.61 7.81 -18.75
CA ILE A 72 12.09 9.11 -19.26
C ILE A 72 13.22 10.12 -19.51
N GLU A 73 14.17 10.26 -18.58
CA GLU A 73 15.36 11.12 -18.77
C GLU A 73 16.51 10.26 -19.29
N LEU A 74 17.17 10.70 -20.38
CA LEU A 74 18.52 10.22 -20.69
C LEU A 74 19.42 10.71 -19.55
N LYS A 75 19.96 9.77 -18.76
CA LYS A 75 20.92 10.11 -17.72
C LYS A 75 22.13 10.77 -18.38
N SER A 76 22.52 11.94 -17.89
CA SER A 76 23.74 12.58 -18.37
C SER A 76 24.91 11.64 -18.14
N SER A 77 25.60 11.27 -19.23
CA SER A 77 26.82 10.46 -19.28
C SER A 77 27.73 10.74 -18.08
N GLY A 78 27.67 9.89 -17.07
CA GLY A 78 28.24 10.24 -15.77
C GLY A 78 28.15 9.17 -14.71
N SER A 79 27.54 8.02 -15.01
CA SER A 79 27.63 6.88 -14.11
C SER A 79 29.06 6.34 -14.14
N SER A 80 29.63 6.07 -12.97
CA SER A 80 30.96 5.43 -12.82
C SER A 80 31.03 4.06 -13.53
N PHE A 81 29.86 3.47 -13.79
CA PHE A 81 29.68 2.22 -14.52
C PHE A 81 29.86 2.35 -16.04
N GLU A 82 29.31 3.39 -16.68
CA GLU A 82 29.50 3.62 -18.13
C GLU A 82 30.97 3.83 -18.50
N LYS A 83 31.72 4.55 -17.64
CA LYS A 83 33.17 4.75 -17.84
C LYS A 83 33.96 3.45 -17.80
N LYS A 84 33.48 2.41 -17.09
CA LYS A 84 34.11 1.09 -17.01
C LYS A 84 33.68 0.14 -18.12
N CYS A 85 32.51 0.37 -18.72
CA CYS A 85 31.92 -0.57 -19.68
C CYS A 85 32.07 -0.15 -21.15
N HIS A 86 32.70 1.00 -21.47
CA HIS A 86 32.88 1.49 -22.85
C HIS A 86 31.58 1.39 -23.69
N VAL A 87 30.44 1.67 -23.07
CA VAL A 87 29.17 1.72 -23.79
C VAL A 87 29.21 2.99 -24.64
N GLY A 88 29.23 2.82 -25.96
CA GLY A 88 29.31 3.92 -26.92
C GLY A 88 28.18 4.94 -26.70
N GLU A 89 28.44 6.19 -27.10
CA GLU A 89 27.50 7.32 -27.02
C GLU A 89 26.06 6.86 -27.28
N GLU A 90 25.24 6.84 -26.23
CA GLU A 90 23.84 6.49 -26.32
C GLU A 90 23.18 7.44 -27.33
N LYS A 91 22.76 6.90 -28.48
CA LYS A 91 21.99 7.65 -29.47
C LYS A 91 20.81 8.30 -28.77
N ALA A 92 20.71 9.63 -28.89
CA ALA A 92 19.58 10.40 -28.41
C ALA A 92 18.27 9.69 -28.83
N ARG A 93 17.48 9.29 -27.83
CA ARG A 93 16.25 8.54 -28.03
C ARG A 93 15.27 9.40 -28.83
N SER A 94 14.56 8.80 -29.80
CA SER A 94 13.52 9.50 -30.55
C SER A 94 12.47 10.08 -29.60
N THR A 95 12.13 11.35 -29.81
CA THR A 95 11.10 12.09 -29.06
C THR A 95 9.77 11.34 -29.01
N GLU A 96 9.44 10.60 -30.06
CA GLU A 96 8.23 9.78 -30.15
C GLU A 96 8.19 8.66 -29.09
N VAL A 97 9.34 8.01 -28.86
CA VAL A 97 9.45 6.91 -27.88
C VAL A 97 9.31 7.47 -26.47
N THR A 98 9.91 8.63 -26.17
CA THR A 98 9.79 9.28 -24.87
C THR A 98 8.34 9.71 -24.59
N VAL A 99 7.66 10.30 -25.57
CA VAL A 99 6.24 10.68 -25.45
C VAL A 99 5.37 9.43 -25.23
N SER A 100 5.62 8.34 -25.95
CA SER A 100 4.89 7.08 -25.76
C SER A 100 5.05 6.50 -24.35
N VAL A 101 6.27 6.51 -23.80
CA VAL A 101 6.55 6.06 -22.43
C VAL A 101 5.84 6.95 -21.40
N VAL A 102 5.87 8.27 -21.58
CA VAL A 102 5.17 9.22 -20.70
C VAL A 102 3.66 9.01 -20.76
N CYS A 103 3.08 8.84 -21.96
CA CYS A 103 1.66 8.54 -22.13
C CYS A 103 1.27 7.21 -21.48
N ALA A 104 2.10 6.17 -21.62
CA ALA A 104 1.86 4.87 -20.99
C ALA A 104 1.87 4.97 -19.46
N LEU A 105 2.85 5.67 -18.87
CA LEU A 105 2.90 5.92 -17.43
C LEU A 105 1.71 6.74 -16.94
N TRP A 106 1.32 7.76 -17.70
CA TRP A 106 0.15 8.57 -17.39
C TRP A 106 -1.13 7.73 -17.38
N LEU A 107 -1.33 6.84 -18.36
CA LEU A 107 -2.48 5.93 -18.38
C LEU A 107 -2.47 4.94 -17.22
N ILE A 108 -1.31 4.32 -16.94
CA ILE A 108 -1.14 3.37 -15.83
C ILE A 108 -1.52 4.02 -14.50
N GLN A 109 -1.20 5.30 -14.31
CA GLN A 109 -1.49 6.03 -13.09
C GLN A 109 -2.94 6.54 -13.03
N ASN A 110 -3.47 7.12 -14.10
CA ASN A 110 -4.78 7.78 -14.07
C ASN A 110 -5.96 6.82 -14.16
N ILE A 111 -5.81 5.66 -14.83
CA ILE A 111 -6.93 4.70 -14.96
C ILE A 111 -7.40 4.19 -13.58
N PRO A 112 -6.53 3.71 -12.67
CA PRO A 112 -6.93 3.30 -11.33
C PRO A 112 -7.57 4.45 -10.53
N ASP A 113 -7.01 5.66 -10.64
CA ASP A 113 -7.48 6.83 -9.90
C ASP A 113 -8.90 7.24 -10.36
N VAL A 114 -9.15 7.24 -11.67
CA VAL A 114 -10.48 7.50 -12.24
C VAL A 114 -11.47 6.41 -11.82
N MET A 115 -11.06 5.14 -11.80
CA MET A 115 -11.92 4.05 -11.33
C MET A 115 -12.25 4.19 -9.84
N ALA A 116 -11.30 4.60 -9.00
CA ALA A 116 -11.53 4.85 -7.58
C ALA A 116 -12.50 6.03 -7.36
N ILE A 117 -12.38 7.10 -8.16
CA ILE A 117 -13.33 8.21 -8.15
C ILE A 117 -14.73 7.73 -8.57
N ILE A 118 -14.84 6.94 -9.65
CA ILE A 118 -16.14 6.39 -10.08
C ILE A 118 -16.75 5.49 -9.00
N GLN A 119 -15.95 4.61 -8.37
CA GLN A 119 -16.42 3.74 -7.29
C GLN A 119 -16.88 4.52 -6.06
N SER A 120 -16.14 5.56 -5.67
CA SER A 120 -16.52 6.43 -4.55
C SER A 120 -17.83 7.18 -4.87
N LEU A 121 -17.95 7.75 -6.07
CA LEU A 121 -19.19 8.40 -6.54
C LEU A 121 -20.38 7.44 -6.58
N TYR A 122 -20.17 6.20 -7.06
CA TYR A 122 -21.21 5.17 -7.06
C TYR A 122 -21.66 4.80 -5.65
N ARG A 123 -20.72 4.64 -4.71
CA ARG A 123 -21.03 4.37 -3.29
C ARG A 123 -21.85 5.50 -2.69
N ILE A 124 -21.47 6.76 -2.95
CA ILE A 124 -22.20 7.95 -2.50
C ILE A 124 -23.62 8.01 -3.09
N TYR A 125 -23.78 7.66 -4.37
CA TYR A 125 -25.08 7.61 -5.04
C TYR A 125 -26.01 6.55 -4.41
N LYS A 126 -25.46 5.36 -4.12
CA LYS A 126 -26.22 4.23 -3.58
C LYS A 126 -26.56 4.37 -2.09
N TYR A 127 -25.71 5.05 -1.30
CA TYR A 127 -25.85 5.18 0.16
C TYR A 127 -25.97 6.66 0.60
N PRO A 128 -27.13 7.30 0.38
CA PRO A 128 -27.33 8.73 0.63
C PRO A 128 -27.39 9.15 2.11
N LYS A 129 -27.12 8.24 3.06
CA LYS A 129 -27.05 8.56 4.50
C LYS A 129 -25.68 9.12 4.93
N GLU A 130 -24.62 8.96 4.14
CA GLU A 130 -23.23 9.40 4.46
C GLU A 130 -22.92 10.87 4.07
N ARG A 131 -23.94 11.72 3.90
CA ARG A 131 -23.96 12.65 2.76
C ARG A 131 -23.43 14.08 2.94
N LYS A 132 -22.70 14.47 3.98
CA LYS A 132 -22.17 15.86 4.02
C LYS A 132 -20.75 15.92 4.59
N GLY A 133 -19.77 15.80 3.70
CA GLY A 133 -18.34 15.95 4.01
C GLY A 133 -17.48 14.79 3.54
N ALA A 134 -17.96 13.55 3.68
CA ALA A 134 -17.22 12.31 3.38
C ALA A 134 -16.67 12.28 1.94
N ALA A 135 -17.53 12.61 0.97
CA ALA A 135 -17.21 12.57 -0.45
C ALA A 135 -16.09 13.54 -0.84
N LEU A 136 -16.16 14.78 -0.34
CA LEU A 136 -15.16 15.81 -0.63
C LEU A 136 -13.83 15.44 0.03
N THR A 137 -13.86 14.94 1.26
CA THR A 137 -12.64 14.54 1.96
C THR A 137 -11.97 13.33 1.30
N LEU A 138 -12.75 12.31 0.91
CA LEU A 138 -12.24 11.16 0.15
C LEU A 138 -11.65 11.58 -1.19
N PHE A 139 -12.34 12.46 -1.92
CA PHE A 139 -11.86 13.00 -3.17
C PHE A 139 -10.54 13.77 -2.99
N MET A 140 -10.45 14.64 -1.99
CA MET A 140 -9.24 15.40 -1.69
C MET A 140 -8.07 14.49 -1.28
N MET A 141 -8.33 13.43 -0.51
CA MET A 141 -7.31 12.43 -0.14
C MET A 141 -6.81 11.67 -1.38
N GLU A 142 -7.72 11.28 -2.27
CA GLU A 142 -7.37 10.56 -3.49
C GLU A 142 -6.62 11.44 -4.49
N CYS A 143 -7.01 12.72 -4.63
CA CYS A 143 -6.24 13.70 -5.40
C CYS A 143 -4.85 13.94 -4.81
N SER A 144 -4.75 14.02 -3.48
CA SER A 144 -3.44 14.18 -2.80
C SER A 144 -2.55 12.98 -3.05
N ARG A 145 -3.11 11.76 -2.96
CA ARG A 145 -2.41 10.51 -3.28
C ARG A 145 -1.94 10.50 -4.73
N SER A 146 -2.82 10.82 -5.67
CA SER A 146 -2.51 10.86 -7.11
C SER A 146 -1.39 11.87 -7.42
N MET A 147 -1.46 13.07 -6.82
CA MET A 147 -0.43 14.10 -6.94
C MET A 147 0.92 13.61 -6.39
N GLY A 148 0.92 12.95 -5.22
CA GLY A 148 2.13 12.37 -4.66
C GLY A 148 2.77 11.34 -5.57
N MET A 149 1.98 10.44 -6.14
CA MET A 149 2.46 9.45 -7.10
C MET A 149 2.98 10.08 -8.40
N ALA A 150 2.38 11.18 -8.86
CA ALA A 150 2.81 11.87 -10.08
C ALA A 150 4.17 12.54 -9.87
N ILE A 151 4.38 13.19 -8.71
CA ILE A 151 5.68 13.74 -8.32
C ILE A 151 6.73 12.62 -8.30
N LEU A 152 6.39 11.45 -7.75
CA LEU A 152 7.31 10.32 -7.70
C LEU A 152 7.67 9.81 -9.10
N PHE A 153 6.69 9.52 -9.97
CA PHE A 153 6.93 8.90 -11.27
C PHE A 153 7.54 9.84 -12.32
N PHE A 154 7.17 11.12 -12.34
CA PHE A 154 7.60 12.04 -13.39
C PHE A 154 8.76 12.96 -12.99
N HIS A 155 9.01 13.15 -11.69
CA HIS A 155 10.04 14.09 -11.22
C HIS A 155 11.16 13.41 -10.42
N VAL A 156 10.85 12.32 -9.70
CA VAL A 156 11.82 11.65 -8.82
C VAL A 156 12.42 10.44 -9.53
N PHE A 157 11.59 9.51 -10.04
CA PHE A 157 12.01 8.25 -10.65
C PHE A 157 12.87 8.37 -11.91
N PRO A 158 12.65 9.34 -12.83
CA PRO A 158 13.49 9.48 -14.02
C PRO A 158 14.96 9.72 -13.69
N SER A 159 15.22 10.30 -12.52
CA SER A 159 16.56 10.69 -12.10
C SER A 159 17.21 9.71 -11.14
N LEU A 160 16.51 8.63 -10.80
CA LEU A 160 16.95 7.58 -9.88
C LEU A 160 17.44 6.35 -10.65
N ASP A 161 18.31 5.54 -10.04
CA ASP A 161 18.54 4.19 -10.55
C ASP A 161 17.34 3.28 -10.24
N PRO A 162 17.06 2.29 -11.10
CA PRO A 162 15.96 1.35 -10.89
C PRO A 162 15.98 0.66 -9.52
N LEU A 163 17.17 0.40 -8.96
CA LEU A 163 17.34 -0.18 -7.63
C LEU A 163 16.82 0.74 -6.52
N TYR A 164 17.10 2.05 -6.61
CA TYR A 164 16.63 3.02 -5.64
C TYR A 164 15.13 3.28 -5.79
N CYS A 165 14.60 3.28 -7.01
CA CYS A 165 13.15 3.30 -7.25
C CYS A 165 12.44 2.08 -6.63
N LEU A 166 13.07 0.90 -6.71
CA LEU A 166 12.54 -0.32 -6.09
C LEU A 166 12.48 -0.19 -4.57
N ILE A 167 13.53 0.33 -3.94
CA ILE A 167 13.55 0.63 -2.50
C ILE A 167 12.46 1.64 -2.14
N LEU A 168 12.30 2.72 -2.93
CA LEU A 168 11.26 3.73 -2.69
C LEU A 168 9.85 3.17 -2.86
N SER A 169 9.65 2.19 -3.74
CA SER A 169 8.35 1.53 -3.92
C SER A 169 7.88 0.75 -2.68
N VAL A 170 8.81 0.44 -1.76
CA VAL A 170 8.55 -0.17 -0.44
C VAL A 170 8.14 0.89 0.59
N TYR A 171 8.30 2.18 0.32
CA TYR A 171 7.85 3.26 1.20
C TYR A 171 6.33 3.24 1.47
N VAL A 172 5.53 2.71 0.55
CA VAL A 172 4.10 2.45 0.78
C VAL A 172 3.86 1.64 2.07
N VAL A 173 4.81 0.79 2.47
CA VAL A 173 4.74 -0.01 3.69
C VAL A 173 5.14 0.79 4.94
N PHE A 174 5.73 1.98 4.79
CA PHE A 174 6.26 2.83 5.87
C PHE A 174 5.17 3.27 6.85
N MET A 175 4.04 3.80 6.35
CA MET A 175 2.92 4.21 7.21
C MET A 175 2.26 3.04 7.94
N PRO A 176 1.90 1.92 7.27
CA PRO A 176 1.42 0.73 7.95
C PRO A 176 2.38 0.21 9.02
N LEU A 177 3.69 0.19 8.74
CA LEU A 177 4.74 -0.22 9.70
C LEU A 177 4.77 0.71 10.90
N TYR A 178 4.79 2.03 10.68
CA TYR A 178 4.80 3.03 11.74
C TYR A 178 3.59 2.89 12.67
N LEU A 179 2.39 2.80 12.08
CA LEU A 179 1.16 2.65 12.84
C LEU A 179 1.15 1.33 13.62
N LYS A 180 1.66 0.25 13.04
CA LYS A 180 1.76 -1.04 13.73
C LYS A 180 2.74 -1.00 14.91
N ILE A 181 3.89 -0.35 14.73
CA ILE A 181 4.87 -0.13 15.80
C ILE A 181 4.21 0.67 16.93
N LYS A 182 3.54 1.79 16.59
CA LYS A 182 2.84 2.63 17.56
C LYS A 182 1.79 1.85 18.35
N GLU A 183 0.98 1.04 17.68
CA GLU A 183 -0.03 0.18 18.30
C GLU A 183 0.62 -0.84 19.25
N LEU A 184 1.66 -1.55 18.81
CA LEU A 184 2.36 -2.55 19.62
C LEU A 184 3.01 -1.93 20.86
N ILE A 185 3.64 -0.76 20.72
CA ILE A 185 4.20 0.01 21.83
C ILE A 185 3.10 0.41 22.80
N HIS A 186 2.02 1.02 22.31
CA HIS A 186 0.89 1.43 23.16
C HIS A 186 0.29 0.24 23.92
N CYS A 187 0.06 -0.89 23.25
CA CYS A 187 -0.44 -2.11 23.89
C CYS A 187 0.56 -2.71 24.90
N SER A 188 1.86 -2.57 24.67
CA SER A 188 2.88 -3.06 25.60
C SER A 188 2.90 -2.31 26.94
N PHE A 189 2.45 -1.05 26.97
CA PHE A 189 2.35 -0.24 28.18
C PHE A 189 0.99 -0.36 28.89
N ASN A 190 0.04 -1.13 28.33
CA ASN A 190 -1.29 -1.26 28.92
C ASN A 190 -1.28 -2.08 30.23
N PRO A 191 -1.75 -1.52 31.36
CA PRO A 191 -1.69 -2.16 32.67
C PRO A 191 -2.53 -3.45 32.80
N ILE A 192 -3.43 -3.72 31.85
CA ILE A 192 -4.34 -4.88 31.87
C ILE A 192 -3.60 -6.19 31.54
N TRP A 193 -2.45 -6.11 30.85
CA TRP A 193 -1.73 -7.29 30.35
C TRP A 193 -0.67 -7.78 31.33
N SER A 194 -0.37 -9.09 31.35
CA SER A 194 0.71 -9.64 32.17
C SER A 194 2.10 -9.24 31.65
N LEU A 195 3.09 -9.15 32.53
CA LEU A 195 4.46 -8.72 32.20
C LEU A 195 5.09 -9.53 31.05
N LYS A 196 4.85 -10.85 31.03
CA LYS A 196 5.29 -11.74 29.93
C LYS A 196 4.72 -11.33 28.58
N LYS A 197 3.43 -10.94 28.52
CA LYS A 197 2.79 -10.51 27.27
C LYS A 197 3.28 -9.12 26.86
N ARG A 198 3.48 -8.21 27.81
CA ARG A 198 4.06 -6.87 27.54
C ARG A 198 5.46 -6.98 26.94
N LEU A 199 6.35 -7.79 27.55
CA LEU A 199 7.71 -8.02 27.04
C LEU A 199 7.69 -8.64 25.64
N LYS A 200 6.80 -9.60 25.39
CA LYS A 200 6.65 -10.21 24.06
C LYS A 200 6.21 -9.19 23.01
N LEU A 201 5.26 -8.31 23.32
CA LEU A 201 4.82 -7.24 22.42
C LEU A 201 5.94 -6.23 22.13
N LEU A 202 6.74 -5.91 23.15
CA LEU A 202 7.87 -4.98 23.04
C LEU A 202 9.00 -5.57 22.16
N LEU A 203 9.31 -6.86 22.33
CA LEU A 203 10.26 -7.58 21.46
C LEU A 203 9.76 -7.62 20.00
N HIS A 204 8.47 -7.88 19.81
CA HIS A 204 7.84 -7.89 18.49
C HIS A 204 7.88 -6.50 17.83
N SER A 205 7.66 -5.43 18.60
CA SER A 205 7.79 -4.05 18.15
C SER A 205 9.22 -3.70 17.71
N CYS A 206 10.23 -4.26 18.39
CA CYS A 206 11.63 -4.03 18.04
C CYS A 206 11.95 -4.54 16.62
N SER A 207 11.49 -5.74 16.25
CA SER A 207 11.68 -6.28 14.90
C SER A 207 11.08 -5.38 13.82
N TYR A 208 9.87 -4.85 14.03
CA TYR A 208 9.28 -3.88 13.09
C TYR A 208 10.01 -2.53 13.09
N SER A 209 10.53 -2.08 14.23
CA SER A 209 11.29 -0.84 14.34
C SER A 209 12.62 -0.93 13.58
N VAL A 210 13.29 -2.09 13.61
CA VAL A 210 14.49 -2.35 12.80
C VAL A 210 14.14 -2.31 11.31
N LEU A 211 13.07 -2.99 10.88
CA LEU A 211 12.61 -2.95 9.49
C LEU A 211 12.28 -1.52 9.04
N PHE A 212 11.58 -0.77 9.89
CA PHE A 212 11.25 0.64 9.65
C PHE A 212 12.52 1.49 9.50
N LEU A 213 13.51 1.29 10.36
CA LEU A 213 14.77 2.05 10.34
C LEU A 213 15.63 1.70 9.12
N VAL A 214 15.63 0.45 8.67
CA VAL A 214 16.27 0.02 7.42
C VAL A 214 15.64 0.71 6.21
N VAL A 215 14.30 0.73 6.14
CA VAL A 215 13.56 1.42 5.06
C VAL A 215 13.75 2.93 5.12
N PHE A 216 13.79 3.51 6.33
CA PHE A 216 14.03 4.94 6.51
C PHE A 216 15.45 5.35 6.10
N ALA A 217 16.46 4.60 6.57
CA ALA A 217 17.86 4.86 6.29
C ALA A 217 18.17 4.73 4.79
N SER A 218 17.57 3.74 4.10
CA SER A 218 17.75 3.57 2.66
C SER A 218 17.16 4.74 1.85
N CYS A 219 16.07 5.36 2.32
CA CYS A 219 15.52 6.58 1.74
C CYS A 219 16.36 7.83 2.08
N TYR A 220 16.86 7.93 3.32
CA TYR A 220 17.60 9.09 3.82
C TYR A 220 19.00 9.21 3.22
N MET A 221 19.73 8.09 3.15
CA MET A 221 21.08 8.03 2.58
C MET A 221 21.10 8.50 1.12
N TRP A 222 20.00 8.31 0.38
CA TRP A 222 19.85 8.83 -0.98
C TRP A 222 19.72 10.36 -1.03
N SER A 223 18.98 11.00 -0.11
CA SER A 223 18.86 12.46 -0.10
C SER A 223 20.21 13.17 0.10
N VAL A 224 21.18 12.47 0.73
CA VAL A 224 22.52 12.95 1.02
C VAL A 224 23.50 12.66 -0.14
N SER A 225 23.20 11.70 -1.01
CA SER A 225 24.09 11.27 -2.09
C SER A 225 23.58 11.72 -3.48
N ALA A 226 24.20 12.80 -3.99
CA ALA A 226 24.33 13.13 -5.41
C ALA A 226 23.09 13.62 -6.22
N VAL A 227 22.12 14.31 -5.61
CA VAL A 227 20.97 14.88 -6.37
C VAL A 227 20.83 16.40 -6.14
N PRO A 228 20.50 17.21 -7.18
CA PRO A 228 20.31 18.66 -7.04
C PRO A 228 19.19 19.04 -6.04
N PHE A 229 19.40 20.14 -5.32
CA PHE A 229 18.61 20.67 -4.20
C PHE A 229 17.09 20.69 -4.40
N PHE A 230 16.60 20.91 -5.63
CA PHE A 230 15.15 20.90 -5.92
C PHE A 230 14.48 19.52 -5.73
N LYS A 231 15.22 18.43 -5.95
CA LYS A 231 14.71 17.06 -5.76
C LYS A 231 14.70 16.64 -4.30
N TYR A 232 15.45 17.34 -3.43
CA TYR A 232 15.44 17.13 -1.98
C TYR A 232 14.08 17.43 -1.34
N ILE A 233 13.32 18.38 -1.88
CA ILE A 233 11.98 18.74 -1.39
C ILE A 233 10.91 17.88 -2.09
N ALA A 234 11.09 17.57 -3.38
CA ALA A 234 10.12 16.80 -4.16
C ALA A 234 9.92 15.38 -3.60
N LEU A 235 10.99 14.73 -3.13
CA LEU A 235 10.93 13.40 -2.54
C LEU A 235 10.05 13.34 -1.27
N PRO A 236 10.35 14.06 -0.18
CA PRO A 236 9.52 14.03 1.03
C PRO A 236 8.09 14.53 0.74
N LEU A 237 7.92 15.51 -0.14
CA LEU A 237 6.59 15.98 -0.53
C LEU A 237 5.77 14.88 -1.24
N GLY A 238 6.36 14.20 -2.23
CA GLY A 238 5.70 13.09 -2.93
C GLY A 238 5.38 11.91 -2.01
N LEU A 239 6.28 11.62 -1.05
CA LEU A 239 6.08 10.60 -0.03
C LEU A 239 4.94 10.96 0.95
N ILE A 240 4.90 12.20 1.45
CA ILE A 240 3.80 12.66 2.31
C ILE A 240 2.47 12.64 1.55
N LEU A 241 2.45 13.16 0.32
CA LEU A 241 1.24 13.22 -0.49
C LEU A 241 0.71 11.83 -0.86
N SER A 242 1.59 10.89 -1.24
CA SER A 242 1.20 9.49 -1.49
C SER A 242 0.70 8.78 -0.22
N SER A 243 1.16 9.19 0.97
CA SER A 243 0.74 8.58 2.23
C SER A 243 -0.74 8.83 2.59
N PHE A 244 -1.34 9.91 2.06
CA PHE A 244 -2.78 10.18 2.21
C PHE A 244 -3.66 9.07 1.62
N GLY A 245 -3.13 8.25 0.72
CA GLY A 245 -3.80 7.07 0.20
C GLY A 245 -4.04 5.96 1.21
N PHE A 246 -3.29 5.93 2.32
CA PHE A 246 -3.43 4.92 3.37
C PHE A 246 -4.40 5.37 4.46
N TRP A 247 -5.43 6.09 4.05
CA TRP A 247 -6.31 6.74 5.00
C TRP A 247 -7.21 5.77 5.77
N ASP A 248 -7.34 4.52 5.35
CA ASP A 248 -8.01 3.51 6.15
C ASP A 248 -7.20 3.11 7.40
N LEU A 249 -5.89 3.32 7.40
CA LEU A 249 -4.99 2.84 8.47
C LEU A 249 -4.78 3.84 9.60
N TRP A 250 -4.80 5.15 9.30
CA TRP A 250 -4.63 6.21 10.31
C TRP A 250 -5.91 6.56 11.08
N ILE A 251 -7.10 6.16 10.58
CA ILE A 251 -8.39 6.56 11.12
C ILE A 251 -8.80 5.58 12.20
N ASN A 252 -8.98 6.11 13.39
CA ASN A 252 -9.32 5.35 14.59
C ASN A 252 -10.54 5.97 15.28
N GLU A 253 -11.09 5.25 16.28
CA GLU A 253 -12.22 5.69 17.11
C GLU A 253 -12.01 7.08 17.76
N GLY A 254 -10.76 7.51 17.95
CA GLY A 254 -10.42 8.85 18.43
C GLY A 254 -10.75 10.00 17.47
N HIS A 255 -11.09 9.70 16.21
CA HIS A 255 -11.45 10.71 15.19
C HIS A 255 -12.96 10.88 15.04
N CYS A 256 -13.77 10.17 15.83
CA CYS A 256 -15.23 10.28 15.85
C CYS A 256 -15.75 11.70 16.17
N MET A 257 -14.95 12.57 16.78
CA MET A 257 -15.35 13.96 17.07
C MET A 257 -14.70 15.01 16.15
N SER A 258 -14.00 14.58 15.09
CA SER A 258 -13.26 15.47 14.19
C SER A 258 -13.90 15.53 12.79
N SER A 259 -13.36 16.40 11.92
CA SER A 259 -13.72 16.45 10.49
C SER A 259 -13.51 15.11 9.75
N TYR A 260 -12.78 14.17 10.35
CA TYR A 260 -12.55 12.81 9.84
C TYR A 260 -13.58 11.77 10.34
N HIS A 261 -14.57 12.15 11.15
CA HIS A 261 -15.64 11.25 11.60
C HIS A 261 -16.34 10.54 10.43
N TYR A 262 -16.48 11.24 9.31
CA TYR A 262 -17.09 10.69 8.10
C TYR A 262 -16.30 9.54 7.48
N LEU A 263 -14.97 9.56 7.57
CA LEU A 263 -14.16 8.48 7.02
C LEU A 263 -14.17 7.25 7.93
N TYR A 264 -14.32 7.46 9.25
CA TYR A 264 -14.55 6.36 10.20
C TYR A 264 -15.83 5.59 9.86
N GLN A 265 -16.92 6.30 9.51
CA GLN A 265 -18.19 5.67 9.11
C GLN A 265 -18.11 4.83 7.82
N VAL A 266 -17.15 5.11 6.93
CA VAL A 266 -16.96 4.37 5.68
C VAL A 266 -16.14 3.08 5.88
N CYS A 267 -15.36 3.01 6.97
CA CYS A 267 -14.57 1.82 7.32
C CYS A 267 -15.37 0.75 8.08
N GLU A 268 -16.54 1.08 8.63
CA GLU A 268 -17.43 0.17 9.39
C GLU A 268 -18.44 -0.57 8.49
#